data_AF-A0A7J8TUB7-F1
#
_entry.id   AF-A0A7J8TUB7-F1
#
_cell.length_a   1.000
_cell.length_b   1.000
_cell.length_c   1.000
_cell.angle_alpha   90.00
_cell.angle_beta   90.00
_cell.angle_gamma   90.00
#
_symmetry.space_group_name_H-M   'P 1'
#
loop_
_entity.id
_entity.type
_entity.pdbx_description
1 polymer ?
#
loop_
_entity_poly.entity_id
_entity_poly.type
_entity_poly.pdbx_seq_one_letter_code
_entity_poly.pdbx_strand_id
1 'polypeptide(L)'
;MSNAHQEAIKQFLSLMETAEVLFNVGYPGLQNMHQGYPTEALVRFLKARDWNVQKAHKMLIDCLQWRIQNEIDNILAKPIIPTDLYRAVRDSQLVGLSGYSKEGLPVIAIGVGLSTYDKASVNYYVQSHIQMNEYRDRVVLPTATEKYGRHISTCLKVLDMTGLKLSALNQIKILTTISTIDDLNYPEKTQTYYIVNAPYIFSACWKVFLILCFLVLFS
;
A
#
# COMPACT_ATOMS: atom_id res chain seq x y z
N MET A 1 3.81 -12.48 21.48
CA MET A 1 3.78 -11.00 21.59
C MET A 1 4.25 -10.65 22.99
N SER A 2 5.17 -9.69 23.16
CA SER A 2 5.73 -9.34 24.49
C SER A 2 4.71 -8.54 25.32
N ASN A 3 4.88 -8.52 26.65
CA ASN A 3 4.06 -7.68 27.54
C ASN A 3 4.15 -6.19 27.15
N ALA A 4 5.33 -5.74 26.71
CA ALA A 4 5.53 -4.37 26.23
C ALA A 4 4.69 -4.04 24.98
N HIS A 5 4.56 -4.98 24.04
CA HIS A 5 3.74 -4.80 22.84
C HIS A 5 2.24 -4.76 23.17
N GLN A 6 1.79 -5.58 24.13
CA GLN A 6 0.39 -5.54 24.59
C GLN A 6 0.06 -4.19 25.24
N GLU A 7 0.98 -3.66 26.04
CA GLU A 7 0.82 -2.35 26.68
C GLU A 7 0.78 -1.22 25.64
N ALA A 8 1.67 -1.25 24.64
CA ALA A 8 1.68 -0.30 23.54
C ALA A 8 0.35 -0.31 22.75
N ILE A 9 -0.23 -1.49 22.51
CA ILE A 9 -1.54 -1.62 21.85
C ILE A 9 -2.65 -0.98 22.70
N LYS A 10 -2.68 -1.25 24.01
CA LYS A 10 -3.69 -0.67 24.91
C LYS A 10 -3.60 0.86 24.96
N GLN A 11 -2.39 1.39 25.10
CA GLN A 11 -2.15 2.84 25.09
C GLN A 11 -2.59 3.46 23.76
N PHE A 12 -2.28 2.80 22.64
CA PHE A 12 -2.66 3.31 21.33
C PHE A 12 -4.17 3.25 21.09
N LEU A 13 -4.86 2.19 21.54
CA LEU A 13 -6.32 2.09 21.49
C LEU A 13 -6.99 3.23 22.28
N SER A 14 -6.50 3.56 23.48
CA SER A 14 -7.04 4.67 24.28
C SER A 14 -6.87 6.02 23.60
N LEU A 15 -5.72 6.25 22.94
CA LEU A 15 -5.53 7.45 22.12
C LEU A 15 -6.50 7.50 20.93
N MET A 16 -6.83 6.34 20.36
CA MET A 16 -7.76 6.24 19.24
C MET A 16 -9.21 6.50 19.62
N GLU A 17 -9.68 6.05 20.78
CA GLU A 17 -11.00 6.44 21.29
C GLU A 17 -11.13 7.97 21.39
N THR A 18 -10.05 8.64 21.79
CA THR A 18 -9.99 10.11 21.82
C THR A 18 -9.99 10.71 20.41
N ALA A 19 -9.28 10.10 19.45
CA ALA A 19 -9.23 10.55 18.06
C ALA A 19 -10.56 10.33 17.32
N GLU A 20 -11.27 9.22 17.55
CA GLU A 20 -12.60 8.95 17.00
C GLU A 20 -13.61 10.03 17.42
N VAL A 21 -13.51 10.50 18.66
CA VAL A 21 -14.27 11.66 19.14
C VAL A 21 -13.90 12.94 18.37
N LEU A 22 -12.62 13.14 18.03
CA LEU A 22 -12.14 14.31 17.27
C LEU A 22 -12.53 14.28 15.78
N PHE A 23 -12.60 13.10 15.16
CA PHE A 23 -12.97 12.94 13.73
C PHE A 23 -14.47 12.73 13.51
N ASN A 24 -15.28 12.93 14.56
CA ASN A 24 -16.71 12.63 14.64
C ASN A 24 -17.03 11.13 14.51
N VAL A 25 -17.95 10.68 15.39
CA VAL A 25 -18.62 9.39 15.29
C VAL A 25 -19.30 9.31 13.91
N GLY A 26 -18.72 8.54 12.97
CA GLY A 26 -19.26 8.35 11.62
C GLY A 26 -18.32 8.62 10.45
N TYR A 27 -17.06 9.01 10.65
CA TYR A 27 -16.10 9.10 9.54
C TYR A 27 -15.84 7.71 8.92
N PRO A 28 -16.25 7.46 7.66
CA PRO A 28 -16.13 6.13 7.05
C PRO A 28 -14.69 5.70 6.83
N GLY A 29 -13.72 6.62 6.86
CA GLY A 29 -12.32 6.30 6.60
C GLY A 29 -11.68 5.38 7.64
N LEU A 30 -12.08 5.47 8.91
CA LEU A 30 -11.58 4.56 9.92
C LEU A 30 -12.14 3.15 9.70
N GLN A 31 -13.45 3.04 9.49
CA GLN A 31 -14.12 1.77 9.16
C GLN A 31 -13.53 1.14 7.88
N ASN A 32 -13.30 1.94 6.85
CA ASN A 32 -12.68 1.50 5.60
C ASN A 32 -11.23 1.02 5.81
N MET A 33 -10.49 1.61 6.76
CA MET A 33 -9.11 1.24 7.03
C MET A 33 -9.01 -0.09 7.80
N HIS A 34 -9.89 -0.34 8.77
CA HIS A 34 -9.78 -1.52 9.63
C HIS A 34 -10.61 -2.72 9.17
N GLN A 35 -11.68 -2.53 8.38
CA GLN A 35 -12.47 -3.64 7.81
C GLN A 35 -12.97 -4.66 8.86
N GLY A 36 -13.36 -4.18 10.04
CA GLY A 36 -13.76 -5.02 11.18
C GLY A 36 -12.61 -5.50 12.09
N TYR A 37 -11.36 -5.14 11.81
CA TYR A 37 -10.17 -5.52 12.57
C TYR A 37 -9.39 -4.29 13.11
N PRO A 38 -9.99 -3.52 14.04
CA PRO A 38 -9.41 -2.25 14.51
C PRO A 38 -8.05 -2.43 15.18
N THR A 39 -7.87 -3.47 16.01
CA THR A 39 -6.59 -3.72 16.69
C THR A 39 -5.47 -4.03 15.68
N GLU A 40 -5.72 -4.89 14.70
CA GLU A 40 -4.77 -5.25 13.66
C GLU A 40 -4.42 -4.05 12.78
N ALA A 41 -5.40 -3.18 12.50
CA ALA A 41 -5.15 -1.93 11.79
C ALA A 41 -4.16 -1.03 12.55
N LEU A 42 -4.30 -0.88 13.87
CA LEU A 42 -3.38 -0.09 14.70
C LEU A 42 -2.00 -0.73 14.83
N VAL A 43 -1.94 -2.05 14.96
CA VAL A 43 -0.67 -2.80 15.07
C VAL A 43 0.24 -2.53 13.86
N ARG A 44 -0.33 -2.33 12.65
CA ARG A 44 0.46 -1.98 11.47
C ARG A 44 1.19 -0.64 11.61
N PHE A 45 0.54 0.37 12.19
CA PHE A 45 1.18 1.66 12.46
C PHE A 45 2.22 1.57 13.58
N LEU A 46 1.99 0.73 14.60
CA LEU A 46 2.98 0.47 15.64
C LEU A 46 4.24 -0.18 15.05
N LYS A 47 4.08 -1.23 14.26
CA LYS A 47 5.20 -1.91 13.59
C LYS A 47 6.01 -0.96 12.71
N ALA A 48 5.33 -0.16 11.89
CA ALA A 48 5.99 0.82 11.01
C ALA A 48 6.76 1.93 11.76
N ARG A 49 6.60 2.04 13.08
CA ARG A 49 7.28 3.03 13.93
C ARG A 49 7.96 2.38 15.12
N ASP A 50 8.45 1.15 14.97
CA ASP A 50 9.23 0.42 15.97
C ASP A 50 8.54 0.35 17.35
N TRP A 51 7.22 0.17 17.33
CA TRP A 51 6.35 0.16 18.51
C TRP A 51 6.35 1.44 19.34
N ASN A 52 6.82 2.56 18.78
CA ASN A 52 6.70 3.88 19.41
C ASN A 52 5.27 4.42 19.26
N VAL A 53 4.51 4.42 20.36
CA VAL A 53 3.10 4.79 20.41
C VAL A 53 2.85 6.22 19.89
N GLN A 54 3.67 7.20 20.29
CA GLN A 54 3.46 8.59 19.90
C GLN A 54 3.71 8.82 18.41
N LYS A 55 4.76 8.20 17.85
CA LYS A 55 5.05 8.26 16.41
C LYS A 55 3.99 7.52 15.59
N ALA A 56 3.54 6.36 16.05
CA ALA A 56 2.48 5.59 15.40
C ALA A 56 1.14 6.35 15.39
N HIS A 57 0.79 6.97 16.52
CA HIS A 57 -0.39 7.82 16.61
C HIS A 57 -0.31 9.02 15.67
N LYS A 58 0.82 9.75 15.66
CA LYS A 58 1.01 10.84 14.70
C LYS A 58 0.86 10.37 13.25
N MET A 59 1.48 9.26 12.88
CA MET A 59 1.38 8.70 11.52
C MET A 59 -0.06 8.38 11.14
N LEU A 60 -0.84 7.81 12.06
CA LEU A 60 -2.25 7.51 11.83
C LEU A 60 -3.10 8.77 11.66
N ILE A 61 -2.91 9.78 12.52
CA ILE A 61 -3.59 11.08 12.40
C ILE A 61 -3.28 11.74 11.05
N ASP A 62 -2.00 11.78 10.67
CA ASP A 62 -1.57 12.34 9.38
C ASP A 62 -2.19 11.56 8.21
N CYS A 63 -2.28 10.23 8.30
CA CYS A 63 -2.93 9.38 7.31
C CYS A 63 -4.44 9.68 7.20
N LEU A 64 -5.15 9.80 8.31
CA LEU A 64 -6.58 10.14 8.32
C LEU A 64 -6.84 11.52 7.71
N GLN A 65 -6.01 12.50 8.03
CA GLN A 65 -6.08 13.84 7.42
C GLN A 65 -5.82 13.78 5.91
N TRP A 66 -4.83 13.00 5.47
CA TRP A 66 -4.58 12.77 4.04
C TRP A 66 -5.78 12.14 3.34
N ARG A 67 -6.44 11.16 3.98
CA ARG A 67 -7.65 10.52 3.44
C ARG A 67 -8.79 11.53 3.25
N ILE A 68 -9.01 12.41 4.22
CA ILE A 68 -10.02 13.46 4.15
C ILE A 68 -9.69 14.45 3.02
N GLN A 69 -8.47 14.99 3.01
CA GLN A 69 -8.04 16.02 2.06
C GLN A 69 -8.07 15.55 0.60
N ASN A 70 -7.82 14.26 0.37
CA ASN A 70 -7.76 13.68 -0.98
C ASN A 70 -9.01 12.86 -1.32
N GLU A 71 -10.03 12.87 -0.44
CA GLU A 71 -11.30 12.17 -0.60
C GLU A 71 -11.11 10.68 -0.97
N ILE A 72 -10.19 10.03 -0.26
CA ILE A 72 -9.73 8.66 -0.56
C ILE A 72 -10.85 7.64 -0.43
N ASP A 73 -11.76 7.85 0.52
CA ASP A 73 -12.89 6.94 0.75
C ASP A 73 -13.84 6.83 -0.47
N ASN A 74 -13.85 7.84 -1.33
CA ASN A 74 -14.61 7.90 -2.56
C ASN A 74 -13.79 7.57 -3.82
N ILE A 75 -12.48 7.27 -3.68
CA ILE A 75 -11.58 7.16 -4.84
C ILE A 75 -11.96 6.04 -5.81
N LEU A 76 -12.55 4.95 -5.31
CA LEU A 76 -13.01 3.83 -6.15
C LEU A 76 -14.22 4.20 -7.02
N ALA A 77 -14.99 5.23 -6.61
CA ALA A 77 -16.11 5.76 -7.39
C ALA A 77 -15.68 6.90 -8.33
N LYS A 78 -14.41 7.34 -8.29
CA LYS A 78 -13.88 8.44 -9.11
C LYS A 78 -13.12 7.90 -10.32
N PRO A 79 -13.74 7.77 -11.50
CA PRO A 79 -13.05 7.26 -12.68
C PRO A 79 -11.92 8.19 -13.13
N ILE A 80 -10.88 7.62 -13.76
CA ILE A 80 -9.92 8.39 -14.56
C ILE A 80 -10.58 8.62 -15.92
N ILE A 81 -10.83 9.89 -16.26
CA ILE A 81 -11.51 10.32 -17.50
C ILE A 81 -10.49 11.06 -18.38
N PRO A 82 -10.48 10.82 -19.70
CA PRO A 82 -11.34 9.92 -20.47
C PRO A 82 -10.96 8.43 -20.31
N THR A 83 -11.87 7.52 -20.66
CA THR A 83 -11.64 6.05 -20.57
C THR A 83 -10.38 5.59 -21.27
N ASP A 84 -10.01 6.21 -22.40
CA ASP A 84 -8.78 5.85 -23.12
C ASP A 84 -7.52 6.27 -22.36
N LEU A 85 -7.58 7.34 -21.56
CA LEU A 85 -6.50 7.71 -20.64
C LEU A 85 -6.35 6.67 -19.53
N TYR A 86 -7.47 6.20 -18.95
CA TYR A 86 -7.45 5.11 -17.98
C TYR A 86 -6.78 3.85 -18.55
N ARG A 87 -7.20 3.42 -19.75
CA ARG A 87 -6.61 2.26 -20.44
C ARG A 87 -5.11 2.47 -20.64
N ALA A 88 -4.70 3.62 -21.17
CA ALA A 88 -3.30 3.92 -21.40
C ALA A 88 -2.45 3.90 -20.11
N VAL A 89 -3.00 4.37 -18.98
CA VAL A 89 -2.36 4.26 -17.67
C VAL A 89 -2.23 2.80 -17.21
N ARG A 90 -3.29 1.99 -17.37
CA ARG A 90 -3.28 0.57 -16.97
C ARG A 90 -2.35 -0.28 -17.85
N ASP A 91 -2.22 0.06 -19.13
CA ASP A 91 -1.35 -0.63 -20.08
C ASP A 91 0.13 -0.27 -19.91
N SER A 92 0.44 0.87 -19.29
CA SER A 92 1.82 1.31 -19.01
C SER A 92 2.26 1.11 -17.54
N GLN A 93 1.31 0.92 -16.62
CA GLN A 93 1.53 0.55 -15.22
C GLN A 93 1.10 -0.91 -15.02
N LEU A 94 2.00 -1.84 -15.36
CA LEU A 94 1.70 -3.26 -15.38
C LEU A 94 1.64 -3.82 -13.96
N VAL A 95 0.43 -3.80 -13.37
CA VAL A 95 0.15 -4.31 -12.03
C VAL A 95 -1.16 -5.10 -12.05
N GLY A 96 -1.14 -6.32 -11.53
CA GLY A 96 -2.32 -7.19 -11.49
C GLY A 96 -2.34 -8.15 -10.31
N LEU A 97 -3.55 -8.56 -9.90
CA LEU A 97 -3.76 -9.67 -8.98
C LEU A 97 -3.66 -10.98 -9.77
N SER A 98 -2.66 -11.80 -9.45
CA SER A 98 -2.33 -13.04 -10.19
C SER A 98 -2.74 -14.32 -9.44
N GLY A 99 -3.53 -14.20 -8.38
CA GLY A 99 -4.04 -15.31 -7.60
C GLY A 99 -3.69 -15.21 -6.12
N TYR A 100 -3.54 -16.35 -5.46
CA TYR A 100 -3.28 -16.46 -4.02
C TYR A 100 -2.14 -17.45 -3.76
N SER A 101 -1.34 -17.20 -2.73
CA SER A 101 -0.33 -18.14 -2.23
C SER A 101 -0.99 -19.38 -1.62
N LYS A 102 -0.20 -20.39 -1.27
CA LYS A 102 -0.68 -21.59 -0.57
C LYS A 102 -1.34 -21.26 0.78
N GLU A 103 -0.86 -20.20 1.43
CA GLU A 103 -1.37 -19.70 2.69
C GLU A 103 -2.61 -18.79 2.50
N GLY A 104 -2.97 -18.46 1.26
CA GLY A 104 -4.11 -17.61 0.94
C GLY A 104 -3.80 -16.11 0.84
N LEU A 105 -2.52 -15.72 0.80
CA LEU A 105 -2.14 -14.32 0.61
C LEU A 105 -2.34 -13.92 -0.85
N PRO A 106 -3.02 -12.81 -1.16
CA PRO A 106 -3.12 -12.30 -2.52
C PRO A 106 -1.73 -12.07 -3.13
N VAL A 107 -1.53 -12.48 -4.38
CA VAL A 107 -0.28 -12.28 -5.11
C VAL A 107 -0.46 -11.17 -6.13
N ILE A 108 0.24 -10.06 -5.91
CA ILE A 108 0.26 -8.91 -6.82
C ILE A 108 1.53 -9.00 -7.69
N ALA A 109 1.35 -9.25 -8.98
CA ALA A 109 2.45 -9.23 -9.95
C ALA A 109 2.62 -7.82 -10.53
N ILE A 110 3.88 -7.39 -10.61
CA ILE A 110 4.27 -6.08 -11.12
C ILE A 110 5.30 -6.30 -12.22
N GLY A 111 4.96 -5.93 -13.45
CA GLY A 111 5.86 -5.94 -14.60
C GLY A 111 6.80 -4.75 -14.56
N VAL A 112 7.75 -4.74 -13.63
CA VAL A 112 8.63 -3.60 -13.35
C VAL A 112 9.45 -3.22 -14.57
N GLY A 113 10.05 -4.19 -15.26
CA GLY A 113 10.91 -3.90 -16.41
C GLY A 113 10.15 -3.40 -17.65
N LEU A 114 8.87 -3.77 -17.78
CA LEU A 114 8.02 -3.42 -18.91
C LEU A 114 7.11 -2.21 -18.64
N SER A 115 6.97 -1.75 -17.39
CA SER A 115 6.17 -0.58 -17.06
C SER A 115 6.87 0.71 -17.49
N THR A 116 6.21 1.51 -18.31
CA THR A 116 6.82 2.68 -18.96
C THR A 116 6.45 4.01 -18.32
N TYR A 117 5.28 4.10 -17.68
CA TYR A 117 4.76 5.33 -17.04
C TYR A 117 4.74 6.59 -17.95
N ASP A 118 4.66 6.44 -19.27
CA ASP A 118 4.83 7.51 -20.26
C ASP A 118 3.52 8.07 -20.84
N LYS A 119 2.37 7.48 -20.50
CA LYS A 119 1.07 7.82 -21.10
C LYS A 119 0.28 8.95 -20.42
N ALA A 120 0.68 9.39 -19.24
CA ALA A 120 -0.08 10.35 -18.45
C ALA A 120 0.83 11.14 -17.50
N SER A 121 0.28 12.17 -16.87
CA SER A 121 0.97 12.88 -15.78
C SER A 121 1.08 11.99 -14.53
N VAL A 122 2.03 12.34 -13.65
CA VAL A 122 2.27 11.64 -12.37
C VAL A 122 0.98 11.45 -11.57
N ASN A 123 0.10 12.46 -11.55
CA ASN A 123 -1.13 12.45 -10.76
C ASN A 123 -2.07 11.31 -11.16
N TYR A 124 -2.17 10.96 -12.45
CA TYR A 124 -3.03 9.88 -12.90
C TYR A 124 -2.46 8.50 -12.52
N TYR A 125 -1.14 8.31 -12.56
CA TYR A 125 -0.51 7.09 -12.05
C TYR A 125 -0.66 6.95 -10.55
N VAL A 126 -0.52 8.05 -9.81
CA VAL A 126 -0.77 8.10 -8.37
C VAL A 126 -2.22 7.75 -8.05
N GLN A 127 -3.19 8.35 -8.76
CA GLN A 127 -4.61 8.02 -8.60
C GLN A 127 -4.88 6.54 -8.89
N SER A 128 -4.38 6.01 -10.02
CA SER A 128 -4.49 4.58 -10.38
C SER A 128 -3.89 3.69 -9.28
N HIS A 129 -2.74 4.06 -8.72
CA HIS A 129 -2.09 3.32 -7.65
C HIS A 129 -2.91 3.30 -6.35
N ILE A 130 -3.43 4.46 -5.94
CA ILE A 130 -4.32 4.59 -4.78
C ILE A 130 -5.59 3.74 -4.98
N GLN A 131 -6.19 3.77 -6.17
CA GLN A 131 -7.36 2.94 -6.49
C GLN A 131 -7.04 1.45 -6.37
N MET A 132 -5.87 1.00 -6.83
CA MET A 132 -5.43 -0.39 -6.65
C MET A 132 -5.27 -0.76 -5.17
N ASN A 133 -4.67 0.12 -4.37
CA ASN A 133 -4.49 -0.11 -2.94
C ASN A 133 -5.82 -0.16 -2.18
N GLU A 134 -6.74 0.77 -2.45
CA GLU A 134 -8.06 0.76 -1.82
C GLU A 134 -8.90 -0.45 -2.28
N TYR A 135 -8.79 -0.87 -3.54
CA TYR A 135 -9.44 -2.09 -4.01
C TYR A 135 -8.84 -3.34 -3.33
N ARG A 136 -7.51 -3.41 -3.20
CA ARG A 136 -6.83 -4.47 -2.44
C ARG A 136 -7.39 -4.52 -1.01
N ASP A 137 -7.48 -3.39 -0.35
CA ASP A 137 -7.81 -3.32 1.07
C ASP A 137 -9.30 -3.52 1.37
N ARG A 138 -10.19 -3.05 0.50
CA ARG A 138 -11.64 -3.08 0.70
C ARG A 138 -12.34 -4.27 0.03
N VAL A 139 -11.69 -4.92 -0.93
CA VAL A 139 -12.28 -6.03 -1.69
C VAL A 139 -11.42 -7.28 -1.61
N VAL A 140 -10.15 -7.20 -2.02
CA VAL A 140 -9.31 -8.41 -2.16
C VAL A 140 -8.99 -9.05 -0.81
N LEU A 141 -8.57 -8.26 0.19
CA LEU A 141 -8.21 -8.75 1.52
C LEU A 141 -9.42 -9.28 2.33
N PRO A 142 -10.59 -8.60 2.35
CA PRO A 142 -11.80 -9.17 2.95
C PRO A 142 -12.25 -10.47 2.28
N THR A 143 -12.23 -10.51 0.94
CA THR A 143 -12.59 -11.73 0.18
C THR A 143 -11.62 -12.88 0.51
N ALA A 144 -10.32 -12.60 0.63
CA ALA A 144 -9.34 -13.59 1.07
C ALA A 144 -9.60 -14.05 2.51
N THR A 145 -9.91 -13.11 3.41
CA THR A 145 -10.20 -13.41 4.81
C THR A 145 -11.38 -14.37 4.95
N GLU A 146 -12.47 -14.10 4.24
CA GLU A 146 -13.65 -14.96 4.20
C GLU A 146 -13.32 -16.33 3.60
N LYS A 147 -12.69 -16.34 2.41
CA LYS A 147 -12.36 -17.57 1.69
C LYS A 147 -11.47 -18.54 2.47
N TYR A 148 -10.50 -18.00 3.23
CA TYR A 148 -9.52 -18.82 3.97
C TYR A 148 -9.83 -18.94 5.46
N GLY A 149 -10.95 -18.38 5.94
CA GLY A 149 -11.42 -18.52 7.32
C GLY A 149 -10.49 -17.92 8.38
N ARG A 150 -9.61 -16.99 8.00
CA ARG A 150 -8.65 -16.34 8.90
C ARG A 150 -8.36 -14.93 8.43
N HIS A 151 -8.00 -14.03 9.35
CA HIS A 151 -7.67 -12.66 8.96
C HIS A 151 -6.45 -12.60 8.01
N ILE A 152 -6.67 -12.05 6.81
CA ILE A 152 -5.65 -11.79 5.80
C ILE A 152 -5.55 -10.27 5.63
N SER A 153 -4.45 -9.67 6.07
CA SER A 153 -4.22 -8.22 6.00
C SER A 153 -3.06 -7.79 5.10
N THR A 154 -2.32 -8.76 4.55
CA THR A 154 -1.12 -8.55 3.75
C THR A 154 -1.19 -9.25 2.40
N CYS A 155 -0.32 -8.87 1.47
CA CYS A 155 -0.15 -9.50 0.17
C CYS A 155 1.32 -9.88 -0.08
N LEU A 156 1.54 -10.71 -1.10
CA LEU A 156 2.85 -10.95 -1.69
C LEU A 156 2.98 -10.10 -2.95
N LYS A 157 4.15 -9.50 -3.16
CA LYS A 157 4.46 -8.77 -4.40
C LYS A 157 5.52 -9.52 -5.19
N VAL A 158 5.24 -9.79 -6.46
CA VAL A 158 6.21 -10.37 -7.40
C VAL A 158 6.62 -9.28 -8.38
N LEU A 159 7.89 -8.89 -8.34
CA LEU A 159 8.48 -7.87 -9.18
C LEU A 159 9.22 -8.55 -10.34
N ASP A 160 8.60 -8.54 -11.51
CA ASP A 160 9.20 -9.08 -12.73
C ASP A 160 10.06 -8.02 -13.41
N MET A 161 11.37 -8.29 -13.45
CA MET A 161 12.36 -7.40 -14.02
C MET A 161 12.59 -7.66 -15.53
N THR A 162 11.82 -8.54 -16.15
CA THR A 162 11.89 -8.79 -17.60
C THR A 162 11.75 -7.48 -18.37
N GLY A 163 12.65 -7.24 -19.33
CA GLY A 163 12.65 -6.03 -20.14
C GLY A 163 13.20 -4.77 -19.45
N LEU A 164 13.72 -4.87 -18.22
CA LEU A 164 14.29 -3.74 -17.49
C LEU A 164 15.49 -3.14 -18.26
N LYS A 165 15.44 -1.82 -18.44
CA LYS A 165 16.46 -1.01 -19.11
C LYS A 165 16.89 0.15 -18.21
N LEU A 166 18.08 0.72 -18.45
CA LEU A 166 18.54 1.93 -17.75
C LEU A 166 17.60 3.12 -17.89
N SER A 167 16.81 3.19 -18.97
CA SER A 167 15.79 4.23 -19.16
C SER A 167 14.70 4.21 -18.07
N ALA A 168 14.55 3.12 -17.31
CA ALA A 168 13.65 3.07 -16.15
C ALA A 168 14.04 4.12 -15.08
N LEU A 169 15.30 4.56 -15.03
CA LEU A 169 15.75 5.65 -14.16
C LEU A 169 15.02 6.98 -14.46
N ASN A 170 14.49 7.16 -15.68
CA ASN A 170 13.69 8.35 -16.01
C ASN A 170 12.35 8.38 -15.24
N GLN A 171 11.89 7.23 -14.75
CA GLN A 171 10.62 7.09 -14.02
C GLN A 171 10.76 7.20 -12.49
N ILE A 172 11.98 7.48 -11.98
CA ILE A 172 12.26 7.57 -10.54
C ILE A 172 11.26 8.48 -9.82
N LYS A 173 10.93 9.65 -10.38
CA LYS A 173 10.03 10.60 -9.72
C LYS A 173 8.65 9.99 -9.43
N ILE A 174 8.09 9.24 -10.38
CA ILE A 174 6.78 8.58 -10.23
C ILE A 174 6.88 7.47 -9.18
N LEU A 175 7.91 6.63 -9.29
CA LEU A 175 8.17 5.52 -8.38
C LEU A 175 8.39 5.99 -6.93
N THR A 176 9.15 7.06 -6.72
CA THR A 176 9.36 7.67 -5.39
C THR A 176 8.08 8.29 -4.84
N THR A 177 7.24 8.89 -5.68
CA THR A 177 5.96 9.46 -5.24
C THR A 177 5.02 8.34 -4.78
N ILE A 178 4.92 7.27 -5.56
CA ILE A 178 4.12 6.08 -5.23
C ILE A 178 4.62 5.44 -3.93
N SER A 179 5.93 5.25 -3.77
CA SER A 179 6.50 4.68 -2.54
C SER A 179 6.16 5.54 -1.33
N THR A 180 6.39 6.86 -1.41
CA THR A 180 6.07 7.78 -0.31
C THR A 180 4.61 7.67 0.14
N ILE A 181 3.68 7.51 -0.82
CA ILE A 181 2.26 7.32 -0.50
C ILE A 181 2.01 5.99 0.21
N ASP A 182 2.60 4.90 -0.29
CA ASP A 182 2.51 3.57 0.33
C ASP A 182 3.05 3.57 1.76
N ASP A 183 4.21 4.20 1.96
CA ASP A 183 4.93 4.22 3.23
C ASP A 183 4.26 5.06 4.31
N LEU A 184 3.62 6.17 3.91
CA LEU A 184 2.93 7.07 4.84
C LEU A 184 1.50 6.59 5.15
N ASN A 185 0.82 5.96 4.19
CA ASN A 185 -0.63 5.73 4.29
C ASN A 185 -1.06 4.26 4.27
N TYR A 186 -0.19 3.35 3.81
CA TYR A 186 -0.48 1.92 3.70
C TYR A 186 0.58 1.04 4.40
N PRO A 187 0.95 1.34 5.67
CA PRO A 187 2.01 0.61 6.35
C PRO A 187 1.69 -0.87 6.49
N GLU A 188 2.74 -1.70 6.41
CA GLU A 188 2.70 -3.14 6.70
C GLU A 188 1.68 -3.93 5.86
N LYS A 189 1.43 -3.52 4.61
CA LYS A 189 0.47 -4.19 3.69
C LYS A 189 1.10 -5.27 2.81
N THR A 190 2.42 -5.36 2.77
CA THR A 190 3.14 -6.37 1.99
C THR A 190 3.97 -7.24 2.92
N GLN A 191 3.81 -8.55 2.83
CA GLN A 191 4.57 -9.49 3.65
C GLN A 191 5.94 -9.81 3.05
N THR A 192 6.01 -9.97 1.73
CA THR A 192 7.26 -10.33 1.05
C THR A 192 7.26 -9.82 -0.39
N TYR A 193 8.43 -9.36 -0.81
CA TYR A 193 8.74 -9.01 -2.20
C TYR A 193 9.60 -10.12 -2.81
N TYR A 194 9.14 -10.69 -3.91
CA TYR A 194 9.92 -11.62 -4.73
C TYR A 194 10.38 -10.89 -5.98
N ILE A 195 11.68 -10.92 -6.26
CA ILE A 195 12.25 -10.33 -7.47
C ILE A 195 12.61 -11.47 -8.41
N VAL A 196 12.08 -11.42 -9.62
CA VAL A 196 12.29 -12.46 -10.64
C VAL A 196 12.84 -11.84 -11.92
N ASN A 197 13.55 -12.65 -12.71
CA ASN A 197 14.13 -12.27 -14.00
C ASN A 197 15.02 -11.02 -13.97
N ALA A 198 15.76 -10.80 -12.87
CA ALA A 198 16.65 -9.65 -12.72
C ALA A 198 17.81 -9.71 -13.74
N PRO A 199 17.91 -8.77 -14.70
CA PRO A 199 19.03 -8.73 -15.64
C PRO A 199 20.30 -8.22 -14.97
N TYR A 200 21.47 -8.38 -15.61
CA TYR A 200 22.74 -7.87 -15.07
C TYR A 200 22.73 -6.37 -14.74
N ILE A 201 21.97 -5.57 -15.49
CA ILE A 201 21.84 -4.13 -15.28
C ILE A 201 21.05 -3.76 -14.01
N PHE A 202 20.38 -4.74 -13.40
CA PHE A 202 19.60 -4.55 -12.18
C PHE A 202 20.41 -3.93 -11.05
N SER A 203 21.69 -4.30 -10.91
CA SER A 203 22.58 -3.75 -9.88
C SER A 203 22.76 -2.23 -10.01
N ALA A 204 22.79 -1.69 -11.23
CA ALA A 204 22.87 -0.25 -11.48
C ALA A 204 21.55 0.46 -11.13
N CYS A 205 20.41 -0.18 -11.40
CA CYS A 205 19.09 0.33 -11.05
C CYS A 205 18.68 0.01 -9.60
N TRP A 206 19.46 -0.80 -8.86
CA TRP A 206 19.11 -1.29 -7.55
C TRP A 206 18.80 -0.16 -6.58
N LYS A 207 19.49 0.98 -6.65
CA LYS A 207 19.19 2.17 -5.82
C LYS A 207 17.79 2.73 -6.02
N VAL A 208 17.20 2.58 -7.20
CA VAL A 208 15.81 2.96 -7.49
C VAL A 208 14.84 1.91 -6.97
N PHE A 209 15.21 0.63 -7.05
CA PHE A 209 14.38 -0.46 -6.53
C PHE A 209 14.44 -0.59 -5.01
N LEU A 210 15.55 -0.17 -4.40
CA LEU A 210 15.65 0.11 -2.98
C LEU A 210 14.50 1.05 -2.64
N ILE A 211 14.39 2.24 -3.25
CA ILE A 211 13.30 3.19 -2.96
C ILE A 211 11.90 2.54 -3.05
N LEU A 212 11.63 1.69 -4.05
CA LEU A 212 10.34 0.98 -4.18
C LEU A 212 10.09 -0.15 -3.17
N CYS A 213 11.15 -0.70 -2.56
CA CYS A 213 11.10 -1.83 -1.64
C CYS A 213 11.53 -1.47 -0.19
N PHE A 214 12.10 -0.28 0.06
CA PHE A 214 12.91 0.02 1.26
C PHE A 214 12.21 0.55 2.50
N LEU A 215 10.92 0.35 2.65
CA LEU A 215 10.32 0.50 3.98
C LEU A 215 9.71 -0.79 4.53
N VAL A 216 10.02 -1.96 3.92
CA VAL A 216 9.58 -3.27 4.43
C VAL A 216 10.75 -4.22 4.77
N LEU A 217 11.98 -3.97 4.29
CA LEU A 217 13.11 -4.90 4.48
C LEU A 217 14.08 -4.52 5.63
N PHE A 218 13.92 -3.36 6.26
CA PHE A 218 14.75 -2.92 7.39
C PHE A 218 13.92 -2.16 8.45
N SER A 219 12.87 -2.81 8.96
CA SER A 219 12.13 -2.43 10.17
C SER A 219 11.92 -3.68 11.02
#